data_AF-A0A918U6A9-F1
#
_entry.id   AF-A0A918U6A9-F1
#
_cell.length_a   1.000
_cell.length_b   1.000
_cell.length_c   1.000
_cell.angle_alpha   90.00
_cell.angle_beta   90.00
_cell.angle_gamma   90.00
#
_symmetry.space_group_name_H-M   'P 1'
#
loop_
_entity.id
_entity.type
_entity.pdbx_description
1 polymer ?
#
loop_
_entity_poly.entity_id
_entity_poly.type
_entity_poly.pdbx_seq_one_letter_code
_entity_poly.pdbx_strand_id
1 'polypeptide(L)'
;MDELGARAAALAARSPGHARLRRVGASRAGTPMWLLSVGHGDRQVLVVAGPHANEPVGGATALHLAERLLAGPGTAGTTWNLLLCLDPDGARRNEGWLSGPYTLGHYFRHFFRPGFLEQPEWLPEGADGAVLPETRVLLGLQDELRPVLQCSLHGVDVGGGFVELTRDLPGLAPRLAHIADGLGVPLELGPYDTLYWPTLGPGVYRIPPPRTGDLAAAITEAAVESTWFHPDAYGTVTAVVEAPMWGVHAVQDDGPPADADAALRTVSRALRRDARRLEELVARIRPRLGDLPDAARLLAPVDDYLLVCPGIADSWDPGAPGGGHRLPPLGTARLTALGISGRRLALRAAGLLHQLVTAAAPGLTGVLADLDRLLDAWCAEYEHVYRARWIPVARQVEYQTGVVLALADLAGEGGPRPAGTARAVPSCRATADVPFE
;
A
#
# COMPACT_ATOMS: atom_id res chain seq x y z
N MET A 1 -9.85 1.31 16.26
CA MET A 1 -8.96 0.26 16.81
C MET A 1 -9.60 -0.59 17.89
N ASP A 2 -10.29 -0.02 18.87
CA ASP A 2 -10.84 -0.79 19.99
C ASP A 2 -11.92 -1.80 19.55
N GLU A 3 -12.79 -1.41 18.61
CA GLU A 3 -13.78 -2.31 18.00
C GLU A 3 -13.15 -3.52 17.33
N LEU A 4 -12.05 -3.32 16.59
CA LEU A 4 -11.33 -4.37 15.88
C LEU A 4 -10.80 -5.44 16.86
N GLY A 5 -10.20 -5.00 17.97
CA GLY A 5 -9.75 -5.90 19.04
C GLY A 5 -10.90 -6.63 19.73
N ALA A 6 -11.99 -5.92 20.04
CA ALA A 6 -13.17 -6.50 20.68
C ALA A 6 -13.84 -7.58 19.81
N ARG A 7 -13.99 -7.33 18.50
CA ARG A 7 -14.56 -8.30 17.55
C ARG A 7 -13.69 -9.54 17.40
N ALA A 8 -12.37 -9.38 17.33
CA ALA A 8 -11.44 -10.51 17.27
C ALA A 8 -11.49 -11.37 18.55
N ALA A 9 -11.55 -10.73 19.73
CA ALA A 9 -11.68 -11.44 21.00
C ALA A 9 -13.00 -12.23 21.06
N ALA A 10 -14.10 -11.63 20.60
CA ALA A 10 -15.39 -12.29 20.52
C ALA A 10 -15.38 -13.49 19.55
N LEU A 11 -14.69 -13.38 18.40
CA LEU A 11 -14.52 -14.49 17.46
C LEU A 11 -13.75 -15.65 18.10
N ALA A 12 -12.60 -15.39 18.72
CA ALA A 12 -11.80 -16.41 19.40
C ALA A 12 -12.58 -17.09 20.54
N ALA A 13 -13.35 -16.33 21.33
CA ALA A 13 -14.15 -16.87 22.42
C ALA A 13 -15.30 -17.79 21.96
N ARG A 14 -15.88 -17.53 20.78
CA ARG A 14 -16.94 -18.39 20.21
C ARG A 14 -16.40 -19.67 19.57
N SER A 15 -15.10 -19.72 19.26
CA SER A 15 -14.48 -20.83 18.55
C SER A 15 -13.15 -21.26 19.20
N PRO A 16 -13.10 -21.57 20.52
CA PRO A 16 -11.85 -21.75 21.26
C PRO A 16 -11.00 -22.94 20.78
N GLY A 17 -11.64 -23.93 20.15
CA GLY A 17 -10.96 -25.07 19.53
C GLY A 17 -10.44 -24.82 18.11
N HIS A 18 -10.68 -23.64 17.52
CA HIS A 18 -10.32 -23.33 16.13
C HIS A 18 -9.69 -21.95 15.95
N ALA A 19 -9.86 -21.04 16.90
CA ALA A 19 -9.35 -19.68 16.85
C ALA A 19 -8.68 -19.28 18.18
N ARG A 20 -7.58 -18.53 18.08
CA ARG A 20 -6.83 -17.99 19.22
C ARG A 20 -6.45 -16.55 18.97
N LEU A 21 -6.65 -15.69 19.95
CA LEU A 21 -6.15 -14.31 19.94
C LEU A 21 -4.92 -14.19 20.85
N ARG A 22 -3.82 -13.62 20.33
CA ARG A 22 -2.58 -13.37 21.09
C ARG A 22 -2.14 -11.92 20.91
N ARG A 23 -1.72 -11.27 22.01
CA ARG A 23 -0.96 -10.01 21.93
C ARG A 23 0.47 -10.33 21.49
N VAL A 24 0.91 -9.73 20.39
CA VAL A 24 2.25 -9.99 19.80
C VAL A 24 3.24 -8.87 20.07
N GLY A 25 2.77 -7.72 20.54
CA GLY A 25 3.61 -6.61 20.93
C GLY A 25 2.80 -5.37 21.27
N ALA A 26 3.45 -4.22 21.15
CA ALA A 26 2.85 -2.91 21.25
C ALA A 26 3.52 -1.96 20.26
N SER A 27 2.77 -1.00 19.74
CA SER A 27 3.30 0.11 18.96
C SER A 27 4.16 1.04 19.80
N ARG A 28 4.79 2.01 19.15
CA ARG A 28 5.60 3.04 19.80
C ARG A 28 4.83 3.89 20.82
N ALA A 29 3.53 4.12 20.63
CA ALA A 29 2.66 4.77 21.62
C ALA A 29 2.04 3.79 22.63
N GLY A 30 2.44 2.51 22.60
CA GLY A 30 1.99 1.49 23.55
C GLY A 30 0.67 0.81 23.20
N THR A 31 0.09 1.07 22.01
CA THR A 31 -1.14 0.43 21.56
C THR A 31 -0.89 -1.07 21.34
N PRO A 32 -1.69 -1.98 21.95
CA PRO A 32 -1.51 -3.42 21.77
C PRO A 32 -1.69 -3.86 20.31
N MET A 33 -0.78 -4.71 19.84
CA MET A 33 -0.87 -5.38 18.53
C MET A 33 -1.36 -6.81 18.72
N TRP A 34 -2.36 -7.20 17.92
CA TRP A 34 -3.10 -8.45 18.08
C TRP A 34 -2.97 -9.34 16.86
N LEU A 35 -2.67 -10.62 17.09
CA LEU A 35 -2.69 -11.69 16.10
C LEU A 35 -3.86 -12.62 16.38
N LEU A 36 -4.79 -12.72 15.43
CA LEU A 36 -5.86 -13.70 15.43
C LEU A 36 -5.45 -14.88 14.57
N SER A 37 -5.24 -16.04 15.18
CA SER A 37 -4.92 -17.29 14.48
C SER A 37 -6.17 -18.16 14.31
N VAL A 38 -6.36 -18.76 13.13
CA VAL A 38 -7.45 -19.68 12.82
C VAL A 38 -6.89 -20.95 12.19
N GLY A 39 -7.20 -22.12 12.75
CA GLY A 39 -6.67 -23.42 12.34
C GLY A 39 -5.51 -23.93 13.20
N HIS A 40 -5.08 -25.17 12.90
CA HIS A 40 -4.01 -25.89 13.62
C HIS A 40 -3.09 -26.69 12.68
N GLY A 41 -3.05 -26.34 11.40
CA GLY A 41 -2.21 -27.04 10.43
C GLY A 41 -0.78 -26.52 10.38
N ASP A 42 0.12 -27.35 9.87
CA ASP A 42 1.56 -27.03 9.81
C ASP A 42 1.88 -25.91 8.81
N ARG A 43 1.08 -25.77 7.74
CA ARG A 43 1.26 -24.70 6.75
C ARG A 43 0.83 -23.36 7.34
N GLN A 44 1.76 -22.43 7.51
CA GLN A 44 1.47 -21.11 8.03
C GLN A 44 1.16 -20.12 6.89
N VAL A 45 0.07 -19.37 7.01
CA VAL A 45 -0.23 -18.18 6.19
C VAL A 45 -0.27 -16.97 7.11
N LEU A 46 0.42 -15.89 6.73
CA LEU A 46 0.42 -14.62 7.47
C LEU A 46 -0.33 -13.56 6.67
N VAL A 47 -1.35 -12.95 7.26
CA VAL A 47 -2.07 -11.81 6.67
C VAL A 47 -1.82 -10.60 7.55
N VAL A 48 -1.28 -9.53 6.97
CA VAL A 48 -0.88 -8.30 7.66
C VAL A 48 -1.86 -7.20 7.27
N ALA A 49 -2.68 -6.74 8.22
CA ALA A 49 -3.59 -5.63 8.00
C ALA A 49 -3.02 -4.31 8.52
N GLY A 50 -3.46 -3.20 7.93
CA GLY A 50 -3.09 -1.84 8.34
C GLY A 50 -1.57 -1.56 8.35
N PRO A 51 -0.81 -1.92 7.30
CA PRO A 51 0.59 -1.53 7.16
C PRO A 51 0.74 -0.01 7.02
N HIS A 52 -0.26 0.66 6.45
CA HIS A 52 -0.33 2.12 6.39
C HIS A 52 -1.54 2.66 7.15
N ALA A 53 -1.32 3.76 7.87
CA ALA A 53 -2.32 4.45 8.69
C ALA A 53 -3.64 4.80 7.96
N ASN A 54 -3.55 5.18 6.68
CA ASN A 54 -4.66 5.69 5.89
C ASN A 54 -5.45 4.60 5.13
N GLU A 55 -5.14 3.32 5.35
CA GLU A 55 -5.67 2.19 4.56
C GLU A 55 -6.49 1.25 5.46
N PRO A 56 -7.69 1.69 5.91
CA PRO A 56 -8.39 1.06 7.03
C PRO A 56 -9.06 -0.28 6.72
N VAL A 57 -9.22 -0.62 5.43
CA VAL A 57 -10.01 -1.80 5.01
C VAL A 57 -9.40 -3.11 5.48
N GLY A 58 -8.07 -3.21 5.56
CA GLY A 58 -7.37 -4.46 5.88
C GLY A 58 -7.82 -5.08 7.21
N GLY A 59 -8.10 -4.27 8.24
CA GLY A 59 -8.56 -4.78 9.53
C GLY A 59 -9.94 -5.44 9.44
N ALA A 60 -10.86 -4.83 8.67
CA ALA A 60 -12.16 -5.41 8.41
C ALA A 60 -12.06 -6.70 7.55
N THR A 61 -11.17 -6.70 6.56
CA THR A 61 -10.84 -7.89 5.76
C THR A 61 -10.32 -9.03 6.62
N ALA A 62 -9.39 -8.77 7.54
CA ALA A 62 -8.86 -9.80 8.44
C ALA A 62 -9.97 -10.46 9.28
N LEU A 63 -10.88 -9.68 9.86
CA LEU A 63 -12.02 -10.24 10.60
C LEU A 63 -12.97 -11.04 9.69
N HIS A 64 -13.28 -10.52 8.51
CA HIS A 64 -14.18 -11.19 7.57
C HIS A 64 -13.60 -12.50 7.05
N LEU A 65 -12.30 -12.53 6.75
CA LEU A 65 -11.57 -13.74 6.39
C LEU A 65 -11.63 -14.76 7.52
N ALA A 66 -11.39 -14.36 8.78
CA ALA A 66 -11.51 -15.25 9.93
C ALA A 66 -12.92 -15.86 10.06
N GLU A 67 -13.97 -15.05 9.88
CA GLU A 67 -15.37 -15.50 9.89
C GLU A 67 -15.63 -16.54 8.80
N ARG A 68 -15.14 -16.33 7.56
CA ARG A 68 -15.27 -17.29 6.46
C ARG A 68 -14.50 -18.59 6.70
N LEU A 69 -13.28 -18.50 7.22
CA LEU A 69 -12.46 -19.67 7.51
C LEU A 69 -13.09 -20.55 8.61
N LEU A 70 -13.74 -19.94 9.59
CA LEU A 70 -14.48 -20.65 10.65
C LEU A 70 -15.80 -21.27 10.16
N ALA A 71 -16.41 -20.72 9.11
CA ALA A 71 -17.67 -21.20 8.55
C ALA A 71 -17.49 -22.26 7.43
N GLY A 72 -16.35 -22.26 6.74
CA GLY A 72 -16.06 -23.15 5.61
C GLY A 72 -15.61 -24.57 6.01
N PRO A 73 -15.24 -25.44 5.03
CA PRO A 73 -14.84 -26.84 5.23
C PRO A 73 -13.53 -27.06 6.02
N GLY A 74 -13.08 -26.07 6.80
CA GLY A 74 -11.91 -26.14 7.67
C GLY A 74 -10.62 -25.71 6.99
N THR A 75 -9.70 -25.18 7.78
CA THR A 75 -8.34 -24.78 7.38
C THR A 75 -7.43 -26.02 7.24
N ALA A 76 -7.90 -27.13 6.67
CA ALA A 76 -7.21 -28.42 6.79
C ALA A 76 -5.74 -28.33 6.34
N GLY A 77 -4.82 -28.64 7.26
CA GLY A 77 -3.37 -28.55 7.03
C GLY A 77 -2.77 -27.13 7.06
N THR A 78 -3.58 -26.08 7.27
CA THR A 78 -3.18 -24.67 7.31
C THR A 78 -3.55 -23.99 8.64
N THR A 79 -2.69 -23.10 9.11
CA THR A 79 -2.97 -22.12 10.16
C THR A 79 -2.87 -20.71 9.56
N TRP A 80 -3.96 -19.96 9.66
CA TRP A 80 -4.05 -18.57 9.20
C TRP A 80 -3.75 -17.64 10.36
N ASN A 81 -2.76 -16.77 10.22
CA ASN A 81 -2.31 -15.83 11.24
C ASN A 81 -2.60 -14.42 10.76
N LEU A 82 -3.53 -13.73 11.42
CA LEU A 82 -4.07 -12.44 10.97
C LEU A 82 -3.62 -11.35 11.93
N LEU A 83 -2.59 -10.57 11.55
CA LEU A 83 -2.16 -9.39 12.29
C LEU A 83 -3.15 -8.27 12.00
N LEU A 84 -3.95 -7.88 13.01
CA LEU A 84 -5.13 -7.05 12.79
C LEU A 84 -4.81 -5.61 12.39
N CYS A 85 -3.67 -5.07 12.82
CA CYS A 85 -3.19 -3.74 12.46
C CYS A 85 -1.70 -3.63 12.77
N LEU A 86 -0.89 -3.33 11.77
CA LEU A 86 0.56 -3.15 11.91
C LEU A 86 0.91 -1.74 12.40
N ASP A 87 0.24 -0.69 11.93
CA ASP A 87 0.37 0.69 12.41
C ASP A 87 -0.88 1.15 13.20
N PRO A 88 -1.09 0.65 14.43
CA PRO A 88 -2.28 1.00 15.21
C PRO A 88 -2.29 2.46 15.67
N ASP A 89 -1.12 3.10 15.79
CA ASP A 89 -1.01 4.49 16.21
C ASP A 89 -1.45 5.43 15.08
N GLY A 90 -0.96 5.19 13.86
CA GLY A 90 -1.42 5.91 12.68
C GLY A 90 -2.89 5.62 12.36
N ALA A 91 -3.36 4.38 12.52
CA ALA A 91 -4.76 4.04 12.33
C ALA A 91 -5.70 4.82 13.26
N ARG A 92 -5.33 5.01 14.54
CA ARG A 92 -6.12 5.83 15.49
C ARG A 92 -6.29 7.27 15.02
N ARG A 93 -5.28 7.85 14.36
CA ARG A 93 -5.36 9.22 13.82
C ARG A 93 -6.32 9.38 12.64
N ASN A 94 -6.71 8.28 12.01
CA ASN A 94 -7.68 8.26 10.92
C ASN A 94 -9.11 7.91 11.39
N GLU A 95 -9.33 7.60 12.67
CA GLU A 95 -10.66 7.19 13.18
C GLU A 95 -11.76 8.24 12.91
N GLY A 96 -11.38 9.52 12.82
CA GLY A 96 -12.29 10.64 12.60
C GLY A 96 -13.09 10.61 11.29
N TRP A 97 -12.69 9.82 10.29
CA TRP A 97 -13.42 9.72 9.00
C TRP A 97 -14.04 8.34 8.74
N LEU A 98 -13.70 7.32 9.53
CA LEU A 98 -14.09 5.93 9.24
C LEU A 98 -15.60 5.68 9.32
N SER A 99 -16.32 6.51 10.07
CA SER A 99 -17.79 6.49 10.17
C SER A 99 -18.51 7.21 9.02
N GLY A 100 -17.76 7.83 8.10
CA GLY A 100 -18.28 8.62 7.01
C GLY A 100 -18.70 10.05 7.43
N PRO A 101 -19.15 10.88 6.48
CA PRO A 101 -19.51 10.52 5.10
C PRO A 101 -18.29 10.19 4.22
N TYR A 102 -18.41 9.17 3.37
CA TYR A 102 -17.33 8.72 2.48
C TYR A 102 -17.19 9.60 1.22
N THR A 103 -16.80 10.86 1.43
CA THR A 103 -16.48 11.82 0.36
C THR A 103 -14.99 12.11 0.35
N LEU A 104 -14.43 12.44 -0.82
CA LEU A 104 -13.00 12.79 -0.95
C LEU A 104 -12.63 13.97 -0.04
N GLY A 105 -13.50 14.98 0.00
CA GLY A 105 -13.29 16.18 0.82
C GLY A 105 -13.29 15.90 2.32
N HIS A 106 -14.09 14.95 2.80
CA HIS A 106 -14.05 14.52 4.20
C HIS A 106 -12.78 13.69 4.46
N TYR A 107 -12.49 12.71 3.60
CA TYR A 107 -11.29 11.89 3.71
C TYR A 107 -10.00 12.71 3.81
N PHE A 108 -9.74 13.61 2.85
CA PHE A 108 -8.48 14.36 2.84
C PHE A 108 -8.36 15.39 3.97
N ARG A 109 -9.46 15.95 4.49
CA ARG A 109 -9.41 16.85 5.66
C ARG A 109 -9.06 16.14 6.97
N HIS A 110 -9.33 14.84 7.03
CA HIS A 110 -9.08 13.97 8.18
C HIS A 110 -7.94 12.96 7.91
N PHE A 111 -7.24 13.10 6.78
CA PHE A 111 -6.20 12.19 6.33
C PHE A 111 -4.96 12.26 7.21
N PHE A 112 -4.48 11.11 7.68
CA PHE A 112 -3.16 11.00 8.26
C PHE A 112 -2.38 9.83 7.65
N ARG A 113 -1.15 10.11 7.21
CA ARG A 113 -0.12 9.10 6.95
C ARG A 113 1.20 9.63 7.48
N PRO A 114 1.97 8.82 8.23
CA PRO A 114 3.26 9.25 8.76
C PRO A 114 4.30 9.41 7.63
N GLY A 115 5.39 10.12 7.93
CA GLY A 115 6.56 10.21 7.04
C GLY A 115 7.19 8.83 6.81
N PHE A 116 8.04 8.71 5.79
CA PHE A 116 8.56 7.40 5.33
C PHE A 116 9.26 6.59 6.43
N LEU A 117 10.09 7.24 7.24
CA LEU A 117 10.83 6.59 8.34
C LEU A 117 9.94 6.10 9.49
N GLU A 118 8.67 6.50 9.49
CA GLU A 118 7.69 6.11 10.50
C GLU A 118 6.69 5.06 9.98
N GLN A 119 6.83 4.57 8.73
CA GLN A 119 5.98 3.54 8.13
C GLN A 119 6.55 2.12 8.42
N PRO A 120 5.79 1.20 9.06
CA PRO A 120 6.37 -0.05 9.58
C PRO A 120 6.91 -1.06 8.56
N GLU A 121 6.43 -1.06 7.31
CA GLU A 121 6.95 -1.97 6.28
C GLU A 121 8.16 -1.42 5.54
N TRP A 122 8.50 -0.15 5.79
CA TRP A 122 9.68 0.49 5.24
C TRP A 122 10.92 0.11 6.05
N LEU A 123 11.90 -0.54 5.41
CA LEU A 123 13.06 -1.12 6.09
C LEU A 123 14.39 -0.78 5.38
N PRO A 124 14.71 0.50 5.15
CA PRO A 124 15.83 0.91 4.29
C PRO A 124 17.22 0.47 4.81
N GLU A 125 17.36 0.26 6.11
CA GLU A 125 18.59 -0.21 6.75
C GLU A 125 18.62 -1.74 6.95
N GLY A 126 17.65 -2.46 6.40
CA GLY A 126 17.49 -3.91 6.59
C GLY A 126 17.00 -4.28 8.00
N ALA A 127 16.81 -5.58 8.23
CA ALA A 127 16.24 -6.11 9.48
C ALA A 127 17.03 -5.72 10.73
N ASP A 128 18.36 -5.68 10.64
CA ASP A 128 19.24 -5.28 11.76
C ASP A 128 19.10 -3.79 12.12
N GLY A 129 18.70 -2.96 11.16
CA GLY A 129 18.42 -1.53 11.33
C GLY A 129 16.99 -1.21 11.77
N ALA A 130 16.13 -2.21 12.01
CA ALA A 130 14.74 -1.98 12.39
C ALA A 130 14.64 -1.21 13.72
N VAL A 131 14.18 0.05 13.67
CA VAL A 131 14.03 0.92 14.85
C VAL A 131 12.62 0.89 15.44
N LEU A 132 11.60 0.68 14.61
CA LEU A 132 10.19 0.76 15.01
C LEU A 132 9.74 -0.53 15.73
N PRO A 133 9.08 -0.44 16.91
CA PRO A 133 8.49 -1.60 17.57
C PRO A 133 7.54 -2.40 16.67
N GLU A 134 6.75 -1.71 15.86
CA GLU A 134 5.79 -2.32 14.92
C GLU A 134 6.50 -3.17 13.87
N THR A 135 7.57 -2.65 13.28
CA THR A 135 8.42 -3.37 12.32
C THR A 135 9.03 -4.61 12.97
N ARG A 136 9.60 -4.48 14.18
CA ARG A 136 10.18 -5.64 14.90
C ARG A 136 9.14 -6.73 15.20
N VAL A 137 7.89 -6.34 15.50
CA VAL A 137 6.80 -7.31 15.67
C VAL A 137 6.54 -8.08 14.38
N LEU A 138 6.50 -7.40 13.22
CA LEU A 138 6.30 -8.07 11.93
C LEU A 138 7.47 -9.01 11.59
N LEU A 139 8.71 -8.54 11.72
CA LEU A 139 9.91 -9.36 11.47
C LEU A 139 9.94 -10.60 12.38
N GLY A 140 9.65 -10.41 13.67
CA GLY A 140 9.56 -11.51 14.63
C GLY A 140 8.47 -12.52 14.31
N LEU A 141 7.31 -12.07 13.81
CA LEU A 141 6.25 -12.97 13.34
C LEU A 141 6.65 -13.73 12.08
N GLN A 142 7.34 -13.09 11.14
CA GLN A 142 7.87 -13.73 9.96
C GLN A 142 8.88 -14.84 10.32
N ASP A 143 9.78 -14.56 11.28
CA ASP A 143 10.76 -15.53 11.79
C ASP A 143 10.14 -16.68 12.59
N GLU A 144 9.12 -16.36 13.41
CA GLU A 144 8.37 -17.32 14.23
C GLU A 144 7.56 -18.28 13.33
N LEU A 145 6.80 -17.73 12.39
CA LEU A 145 5.81 -18.47 11.62
C LEU A 145 6.38 -19.10 10.35
N ARG A 146 7.41 -18.50 9.74
CA ARG A 146 7.99 -18.93 8.45
C ARG A 146 6.90 -19.26 7.42
N PRO A 147 6.00 -18.31 7.12
CA PRO A 147 4.78 -18.60 6.38
C PRO A 147 5.09 -19.05 4.95
N VAL A 148 4.29 -19.95 4.37
CA VAL A 148 4.43 -20.25 2.93
C VAL A 148 3.98 -19.06 2.08
N LEU A 149 3.07 -18.26 2.63
CA LEU A 149 2.48 -17.08 2.00
C LEU A 149 2.30 -15.97 3.04
N GLN A 150 2.79 -14.78 2.72
CA GLN A 150 2.41 -13.54 3.38
C GLN A 150 1.52 -12.70 2.46
N CYS A 151 0.41 -12.20 2.96
CA CYS A 151 -0.41 -11.19 2.29
C CYS A 151 -0.39 -9.89 3.11
N SER A 152 0.25 -8.84 2.61
CA SER A 152 0.10 -7.49 3.17
C SER A 152 -1.12 -6.82 2.53
N LEU A 153 -2.08 -6.40 3.35
CA LEU A 153 -3.35 -5.82 2.92
C LEU A 153 -3.24 -4.30 2.86
N HIS A 154 -3.11 -3.79 1.65
CA HIS A 154 -2.97 -2.36 1.36
C HIS A 154 -4.23 -1.78 0.74
N GLY A 155 -4.28 -0.46 0.66
CA GLY A 155 -5.34 0.25 -0.05
C GLY A 155 -4.82 1.43 -0.84
N VAL A 156 -5.46 1.67 -1.99
CA VAL A 156 -5.25 2.89 -2.75
C VAL A 156 -6.40 3.85 -2.53
N ASP A 157 -6.09 5.14 -2.33
CA ASP A 157 -7.12 6.17 -2.18
C ASP A 157 -7.99 6.20 -3.44
N VAL A 158 -7.39 6.52 -4.58
CA VAL A 158 -8.07 6.66 -5.87
C VAL A 158 -7.31 5.85 -6.90
N GLY A 159 -8.00 5.03 -7.69
CA GLY A 159 -7.36 4.17 -8.70
C GLY A 159 -8.15 2.87 -8.95
N GLY A 160 -7.43 1.77 -9.09
CA GLY A 160 -7.96 0.42 -9.19
C GLY A 160 -7.25 -0.56 -8.26
N GLY A 161 -7.72 -1.81 -8.22
CA GLY A 161 -7.06 -2.89 -7.51
C GLY A 161 -5.93 -3.49 -8.34
N PHE A 162 -4.90 -3.96 -7.66
CA PHE A 162 -3.79 -4.71 -8.25
C PHE A 162 -3.08 -5.55 -7.17
N VAL A 163 -2.12 -6.38 -7.59
CA VAL A 163 -1.32 -7.21 -6.69
C VAL A 163 0.15 -7.13 -7.08
N GLU A 164 1.01 -7.05 -6.08
CA GLU A 164 2.46 -7.12 -6.25
C GLU A 164 2.99 -8.40 -5.58
N LEU A 165 3.95 -9.08 -6.20
CA LEU A 165 4.50 -10.34 -5.72
C LEU A 165 6.02 -10.33 -5.66
N THR A 166 6.62 -10.85 -4.58
CA THR A 166 8.07 -11.11 -4.54
C THR A 166 8.48 -12.23 -5.49
N ARG A 167 7.59 -13.20 -5.71
CA ARG A 167 7.77 -14.33 -6.65
C ARG A 167 6.48 -14.62 -7.41
N ASP A 168 6.62 -15.01 -8.67
CA ASP A 168 5.47 -15.29 -9.54
C ASP A 168 4.62 -16.44 -8.99
N LEU A 169 3.30 -16.26 -9.07
CA LEU A 169 2.27 -17.26 -8.79
C LEU A 169 1.42 -17.43 -10.05
N PRO A 170 1.82 -18.35 -10.96
CA PRO A 170 1.14 -18.53 -12.23
C PRO A 170 -0.36 -18.80 -12.05
N GLY A 171 -1.19 -18.08 -12.79
CA GLY A 171 -2.65 -18.17 -12.70
C GLY A 171 -3.31 -17.13 -11.79
N LEU A 172 -2.55 -16.27 -11.11
CA LEU A 172 -3.14 -15.19 -10.31
C LEU A 172 -3.88 -14.16 -11.18
N ALA A 173 -3.26 -13.66 -12.26
CA ALA A 173 -3.84 -12.61 -13.09
C ALA A 173 -5.28 -12.89 -13.58
N PRO A 174 -5.60 -14.07 -14.16
CA PRO A 174 -6.99 -14.35 -14.55
C PRO A 174 -7.95 -14.47 -13.36
N ARG A 175 -7.50 -14.97 -12.19
CA ARG A 175 -8.32 -15.02 -10.97
C ARG A 175 -8.59 -13.62 -10.42
N LEU A 176 -7.58 -12.76 -10.41
CA LEU A 176 -7.69 -11.37 -10.00
C LEU A 176 -8.69 -10.62 -10.87
N ALA A 177 -8.58 -10.75 -12.20
CA ALA A 177 -9.52 -10.15 -13.14
C ALA A 177 -10.96 -10.62 -12.89
N HIS A 178 -11.17 -11.93 -12.66
CA HIS A 178 -12.49 -12.48 -12.35
C HIS A 178 -13.09 -11.93 -11.05
N ILE A 179 -12.28 -11.85 -9.99
CA ILE A 179 -12.69 -11.29 -8.68
C ILE A 179 -13.05 -9.81 -8.83
N ALA A 180 -12.20 -9.04 -9.50
CA ALA A 180 -12.39 -7.61 -9.71
C ALA A 180 -13.68 -7.32 -10.50
N ASP A 181 -13.90 -8.02 -11.61
CA ASP A 181 -15.10 -7.90 -12.45
C ASP A 181 -16.39 -8.23 -11.67
N GLY A 182 -16.40 -9.36 -10.96
CA GLY A 182 -17.56 -9.79 -10.16
C GLY A 182 -17.96 -8.81 -9.05
N LEU A 183 -17.03 -7.96 -8.60
CA LEU A 183 -17.25 -6.97 -7.54
C LEU A 183 -17.39 -5.53 -8.08
N GLY A 184 -17.21 -5.33 -9.39
CA GLY A 184 -17.18 -4.00 -10.01
C GLY A 184 -16.03 -3.14 -9.50
N VAL A 185 -14.89 -3.75 -9.19
CA VAL A 185 -13.65 -3.06 -8.80
C VAL A 185 -12.79 -2.88 -10.04
N PRO A 186 -12.42 -1.64 -10.44
CA PRO A 186 -11.51 -1.43 -11.56
C PRO A 186 -10.15 -2.07 -11.30
N LEU A 187 -9.58 -2.74 -12.28
CA LEU A 187 -8.22 -3.30 -12.24
C LEU A 187 -7.20 -2.26 -12.74
N GLU A 188 -6.17 -1.92 -11.97
CA GLU A 188 -5.21 -0.89 -12.38
C GLU A 188 -4.11 -1.47 -13.29
N LEU A 189 -4.08 -1.01 -14.55
CA LEU A 189 -3.11 -1.42 -15.55
C LEU A 189 -1.95 -0.41 -15.63
N GLY A 190 -0.99 -0.57 -14.72
CA GLY A 190 0.23 0.22 -14.64
C GLY A 190 0.14 1.30 -13.56
N PRO A 191 -0.07 0.91 -12.28
CA PRO A 191 -0.05 1.83 -11.16
C PRO A 191 1.31 2.53 -11.07
N TYR A 192 1.32 3.71 -10.46
CA TYR A 192 2.55 4.48 -10.27
C TYR A 192 3.55 3.74 -9.38
N ASP A 193 3.07 3.06 -8.33
CA ASP A 193 3.90 2.34 -7.37
C ASP A 193 4.78 1.27 -8.06
N THR A 194 4.26 0.67 -9.14
CA THR A 194 4.96 -0.36 -9.92
C THR A 194 5.47 0.16 -11.26
N LEU A 195 5.68 1.47 -11.41
CA LEU A 195 5.95 2.11 -12.71
C LEU A 195 7.08 1.43 -13.49
N TYR A 196 8.18 1.11 -12.82
CA TYR A 196 9.37 0.49 -13.44
C TYR A 196 9.46 -1.02 -13.22
N TRP A 197 8.44 -1.63 -12.63
CA TRP A 197 8.50 -3.02 -12.21
C TRP A 197 8.07 -3.99 -13.31
N PRO A 198 8.61 -5.22 -13.33
CA PRO A 198 8.16 -6.24 -14.27
C PRO A 198 6.68 -6.56 -14.10
N THR A 199 5.95 -6.64 -15.21
CA THR A 199 4.55 -7.08 -15.23
C THR A 199 4.48 -8.60 -15.34
N LEU A 200 3.77 -9.26 -14.44
CA LEU A 200 3.51 -10.71 -14.46
C LEU A 200 2.19 -11.04 -15.16
N GLY A 201 1.25 -10.10 -15.17
CA GLY A 201 -0.01 -10.15 -15.91
C GLY A 201 -0.83 -8.87 -15.67
N PRO A 202 -2.01 -8.73 -16.29
CA PRO A 202 -2.88 -7.58 -16.03
C PRO A 202 -3.15 -7.39 -14.53
N GLY A 203 -2.77 -6.23 -13.98
CA GLY A 203 -2.90 -5.91 -12.56
C GLY A 203 -2.03 -6.74 -11.62
N VAL A 204 -1.02 -7.48 -12.13
CA VAL A 204 -0.09 -8.27 -11.31
C VAL A 204 1.35 -7.92 -11.65
N TYR A 205 2.11 -7.51 -10.64
CA TYR A 205 3.47 -6.97 -10.80
C TYR A 205 4.47 -7.74 -9.94
N ARG A 206 5.73 -7.75 -10.36
CA ARG A 206 6.82 -8.35 -9.58
C ARG A 206 7.53 -7.26 -8.80
N ILE A 207 7.57 -7.41 -7.48
CA ILE A 207 8.39 -6.57 -6.60
C ILE A 207 9.87 -6.89 -6.94
N PRO A 208 10.67 -5.92 -7.38
CA PRO A 208 12.09 -6.14 -7.64
C PRO A 208 12.82 -6.39 -6.30
N PRO A 209 13.91 -7.18 -6.29
CA PRO A 209 14.78 -7.25 -5.13
C PRO A 209 15.24 -5.85 -4.70
N PRO A 210 15.34 -5.59 -3.39
CA PRO A 210 15.69 -4.27 -2.91
C PRO A 210 17.12 -3.89 -3.33
N ARG A 211 17.34 -2.59 -3.48
CA ARG A 211 18.62 -1.99 -3.82
C ARG A 211 18.85 -0.78 -2.92
N THR A 212 20.10 -0.54 -2.55
CA THR A 212 20.44 0.63 -1.74
C THR A 212 20.32 1.91 -2.59
N GLY A 213 19.76 2.96 -2.00
CA GLY A 213 19.57 4.27 -2.62
C GLY A 213 19.44 5.35 -1.56
N ASP A 214 19.51 6.63 -1.97
CA ASP A 214 19.21 7.73 -1.06
C ASP A 214 17.70 7.81 -0.78
N LEU A 215 17.29 8.66 0.18
CA LEU A 215 15.90 8.79 0.58
C LEU A 215 14.99 9.19 -0.60
N ALA A 216 15.46 10.04 -1.51
CA ALA A 216 14.66 10.48 -2.65
C ALA A 216 14.42 9.32 -3.62
N ALA A 217 15.48 8.60 -4.02
CA ALA A 217 15.38 7.41 -4.86
C ALA A 217 14.55 6.30 -4.21
N ALA A 218 14.68 6.14 -2.89
CA ALA A 218 13.88 5.21 -2.12
C ALA A 218 12.39 5.54 -2.26
N ILE A 219 12.01 6.79 -1.97
CA ILE A 219 10.63 7.28 -2.04
C ILE A 219 10.05 7.18 -3.46
N THR A 220 10.81 7.56 -4.49
CA THR A 220 10.30 7.70 -5.85
C THR A 220 10.23 6.39 -6.63
N GLU A 221 11.09 5.43 -6.30
CA GLU A 221 11.22 4.18 -7.07
C GLU A 221 10.84 2.94 -6.25
N ALA A 222 10.40 3.13 -5.01
CA ALA A 222 10.17 2.06 -4.04
C ALA A 222 11.37 1.09 -3.99
N ALA A 223 12.57 1.67 -4.05
CA ALA A 223 13.79 0.95 -4.41
C ALA A 223 14.47 0.24 -3.23
N VAL A 224 14.10 0.56 -1.98
CA VAL A 224 14.81 0.09 -0.79
C VAL A 224 14.23 -1.18 -0.21
N GLU A 225 14.95 -1.73 0.75
CA GLU A 225 14.54 -2.89 1.51
C GLU A 225 13.23 -2.64 2.27
N SER A 226 12.40 -3.67 2.27
CA SER A 226 11.07 -3.72 2.84
C SER A 226 10.91 -5.03 3.61
N THR A 227 10.02 -5.04 4.60
CA THR A 227 9.64 -6.25 5.33
C THR A 227 9.08 -7.34 4.41
N TRP A 228 8.71 -7.01 3.16
CA TRP A 228 8.19 -7.96 2.18
C TRP A 228 9.19 -9.04 1.76
N PHE A 229 10.50 -8.73 1.72
CA PHE A 229 11.55 -9.68 1.32
C PHE A 229 12.20 -10.41 2.51
N HIS A 230 12.03 -9.91 3.74
CA HIS A 230 12.57 -10.56 4.94
C HIS A 230 12.26 -12.08 5.01
N PRO A 231 11.03 -12.55 4.74
CA PRO A 231 10.73 -13.97 4.83
C PRO A 231 11.11 -14.78 3.56
N ASP A 232 11.74 -14.17 2.53
CA ASP A 232 12.15 -14.88 1.31
C ASP A 232 13.14 -16.02 1.61
N ALA A 233 13.98 -15.85 2.63
CA ALA A 233 14.90 -16.88 3.12
C ALA A 233 14.19 -18.16 3.60
N TYR A 234 12.91 -18.08 3.96
CA TYR A 234 12.07 -19.22 4.35
C TYR A 234 11.33 -19.85 3.17
N GLY A 235 11.52 -19.32 1.96
CA GLY A 235 10.73 -19.70 0.80
C GLY A 235 9.30 -19.16 0.86
N THR A 236 9.05 -18.07 1.61
CA THR A 236 7.77 -17.35 1.64
C THR A 236 7.54 -16.56 0.36
N VAL A 237 6.35 -16.65 -0.22
CA VAL A 237 5.91 -15.66 -1.23
C VAL A 237 5.20 -14.53 -0.48
N THR A 238 5.59 -13.29 -0.72
CA THR A 238 4.88 -12.12 -0.20
C THR A 238 4.05 -11.50 -1.33
N ALA A 239 2.79 -11.24 -1.03
CA ALA A 239 1.85 -10.55 -1.89
C ALA A 239 1.37 -9.25 -1.22
N VAL A 240 1.48 -8.12 -1.93
CA VAL A 240 0.86 -6.84 -1.54
C VAL A 240 -0.47 -6.75 -2.28
N VAL A 241 -1.58 -6.68 -1.55
CA VAL A 241 -2.94 -6.71 -2.12
C VAL A 241 -3.57 -5.33 -1.99
N GLU A 242 -3.65 -4.63 -3.12
CA GLU A 242 -4.11 -3.24 -3.18
C GLU A 242 -5.60 -3.17 -3.50
N ALA A 243 -6.38 -2.55 -2.62
CA ALA A 243 -7.82 -2.36 -2.77
C ALA A 243 -8.20 -0.87 -2.87
N PRO A 244 -8.92 -0.44 -3.91
CA PRO A 244 -9.27 0.96 -4.08
C PRO A 244 -10.43 1.39 -3.20
N MET A 245 -10.29 2.57 -2.57
CA MET A 245 -11.37 3.25 -1.87
C MET A 245 -12.31 3.96 -2.86
N TRP A 246 -11.74 4.71 -3.81
CA TRP A 246 -12.45 5.28 -4.95
C TRP A 246 -11.95 4.67 -6.26
N GLY A 247 -12.84 3.94 -6.94
CA GLY A 247 -12.57 3.32 -8.23
C GLY A 247 -12.56 4.33 -9.38
N VAL A 248 -11.61 4.18 -10.29
CA VAL A 248 -11.51 4.91 -11.57
C VAL A 248 -11.46 3.91 -12.73
N HIS A 249 -12.47 3.90 -13.60
CA HIS A 249 -12.50 2.94 -14.72
C HIS A 249 -11.40 3.17 -15.76
N ALA A 250 -10.94 4.41 -15.95
CA ALA A 250 -9.91 4.74 -16.94
C ALA A 250 -8.55 4.08 -16.64
N VAL A 251 -8.31 3.60 -15.41
CA VAL A 251 -7.10 2.83 -15.09
C VAL A 251 -7.12 1.41 -15.66
N GLN A 252 -8.23 0.97 -16.27
CA GLN A 252 -8.36 -0.30 -16.99
C GLN A 252 -8.15 -0.17 -18.51
N ASP A 253 -7.94 1.06 -19.02
CA ASP A 253 -7.83 1.31 -20.46
C ASP A 253 -6.42 1.02 -20.98
N ASP A 254 -6.25 -0.15 -21.61
CA ASP A 254 -4.99 -0.55 -22.25
C ASP A 254 -4.77 0.06 -23.64
N GLY A 255 -5.68 0.93 -24.08
CA GLY A 255 -5.63 1.59 -25.38
C GLY A 255 -4.45 2.56 -25.53
N PRO A 256 -4.07 2.87 -26.79
CA PRO A 256 -3.05 3.87 -27.06
C PRO A 256 -3.55 5.27 -26.65
N PRO A 257 -2.69 6.10 -26.05
CA PRO A 257 -3.08 7.45 -25.69
C PRO A 257 -3.18 8.34 -26.92
N ALA A 258 -4.09 9.33 -26.87
CA ALA A 258 -4.25 10.29 -27.95
C ALA A 258 -3.00 11.17 -28.16
N ASP A 259 -2.39 11.64 -27.05
CA ASP A 259 -1.13 12.38 -27.03
C ASP A 259 -0.47 12.21 -25.66
N ALA A 260 0.50 11.27 -25.58
CA ALA A 260 1.19 10.96 -24.33
C ALA A 260 2.02 12.15 -23.83
N ASP A 261 2.69 12.86 -24.72
CA ASP A 261 3.55 13.98 -24.37
C ASP A 261 2.75 15.16 -23.82
N ALA A 262 1.57 15.44 -24.39
CA ALA A 262 0.67 16.47 -23.87
C ALA A 262 0.14 16.11 -22.48
N ALA A 263 -0.22 14.83 -22.25
CA ALA A 263 -0.65 14.36 -20.94
C ALA A 263 0.48 14.51 -19.91
N LEU A 264 1.69 14.06 -20.24
CA LEU A 264 2.88 14.20 -19.39
C LEU A 264 3.21 15.65 -19.04
N ARG A 265 3.24 16.55 -20.04
CA ARG A 265 3.42 17.99 -19.80
C ARG A 265 2.34 18.58 -18.90
N THR A 266 1.11 18.09 -19.01
CA THR A 266 0.01 18.56 -18.16
C THR A 266 0.23 18.15 -16.71
N VAL A 267 0.53 16.87 -16.48
CA VAL A 267 0.76 16.32 -15.13
C VAL A 267 2.01 16.93 -14.50
N SER A 268 3.12 17.04 -15.22
CA SER A 268 4.37 17.62 -14.70
C SER A 268 4.24 19.10 -14.34
N ARG A 269 3.52 19.89 -15.15
CA ARG A 269 3.23 21.30 -14.81
C ARG A 269 2.31 21.43 -13.60
N ALA A 270 1.30 20.57 -13.50
CA ALA A 270 0.39 20.55 -12.35
C ALA A 270 1.17 20.24 -11.07
N LEU A 271 2.02 19.20 -11.07
CA LEU A 271 2.90 18.87 -9.95
C LEU A 271 3.76 20.06 -9.51
N ARG A 272 4.51 20.70 -10.42
CA ARG A 272 5.37 21.85 -10.07
C ARG A 272 4.56 23.03 -9.53
N ARG A 273 3.38 23.30 -10.09
CA ARG A 273 2.50 24.36 -9.62
C ARG A 273 1.98 24.08 -8.21
N ASP A 274 1.54 22.85 -7.98
CA ASP A 274 0.89 22.46 -6.73
C ASP A 274 1.92 22.33 -5.60
N ALA A 275 3.13 21.86 -5.88
CA ALA A 275 4.27 21.88 -4.95
C ALA A 275 4.63 23.30 -4.51
N ARG A 276 4.81 24.24 -5.45
CA ARG A 276 5.06 25.67 -5.11
C ARG A 276 3.95 26.25 -4.25
N ARG A 277 2.70 25.91 -4.53
CA ARG A 277 1.57 26.39 -3.72
C ARG A 277 1.62 25.85 -2.29
N LEU A 278 2.03 24.60 -2.12
CA LEU A 278 2.22 23.98 -0.81
C LEU A 278 3.42 24.58 -0.07
N GLU A 279 4.54 24.86 -0.75
CA GLU A 279 5.70 25.57 -0.18
C GLU A 279 5.30 26.95 0.37
N GLU A 280 4.53 27.73 -0.37
CA GLU A 280 4.01 29.03 0.08
C GLU A 280 3.17 28.91 1.35
N LEU A 281 2.31 27.88 1.44
CA LEU A 281 1.49 27.62 2.62
C LEU A 281 2.35 27.19 3.81
N VAL A 282 3.29 26.27 3.59
CA VAL A 282 4.24 25.80 4.60
C VAL A 282 5.05 26.97 5.17
N ALA A 283 5.53 27.89 4.32
CA ALA A 283 6.27 29.08 4.76
C ALA A 283 5.42 30.03 5.63
N ARG A 284 4.10 30.09 5.39
CA ARG A 284 3.15 30.87 6.23
C ARG A 284 2.80 30.16 7.54
N ILE A 285 2.78 28.82 7.52
CA ILE A 285 2.39 27.98 8.66
C ILE A 285 3.54 27.84 9.66
N ARG A 286 4.74 27.43 9.20
CA ARG A 286 5.89 27.07 10.05
C ARG A 286 6.20 28.09 11.15
N PRO A 287 6.27 29.41 10.90
CA PRO A 287 6.61 30.39 11.93
C PRO A 287 5.56 30.50 13.05
N ARG A 288 4.36 29.96 12.85
CA ARG A 288 3.21 30.09 13.75
C ARG A 288 2.90 28.81 14.53
N LEU A 289 3.71 27.76 14.36
CA LEU A 289 3.45 26.47 14.99
C LEU A 289 3.89 26.41 16.46
N GLY A 290 4.80 27.28 16.91
CA GLY A 290 5.32 27.25 18.28
C GLY A 290 5.74 25.84 18.71
N ASP A 291 5.40 25.46 19.94
CA ASP A 291 5.63 24.13 20.50
C ASP A 291 4.40 23.20 20.35
N LEU A 292 3.61 23.37 19.29
CA LEU A 292 2.43 22.52 19.07
C LEU A 292 2.84 21.03 19.05
N PRO A 293 2.21 20.19 19.90
CA PRO A 293 2.44 18.76 19.89
C PRO A 293 2.23 18.16 18.50
N ASP A 294 3.08 17.20 18.13
CA ASP A 294 3.04 16.47 16.86
C ASP A 294 3.19 17.32 15.58
N ALA A 295 3.48 18.62 15.68
CA ALA A 295 3.69 19.48 14.50
C ALA A 295 4.79 18.94 13.58
N ALA A 296 5.91 18.48 14.15
CA ALA A 296 6.99 17.87 13.39
C ALA A 296 6.55 16.59 12.64
N ARG A 297 5.70 15.75 13.27
CA ARG A 297 5.19 14.52 12.66
C ARG A 297 4.19 14.77 11.53
N LEU A 298 3.40 15.83 11.65
CA LEU A 298 2.49 16.27 10.58
C LEU A 298 3.23 16.93 9.42
N LEU A 299 4.34 17.62 9.69
CA LEU A 299 5.16 18.27 8.66
C LEU A 299 6.10 17.31 7.94
N ALA A 300 6.64 16.29 8.62
CA ALA A 300 7.58 15.33 8.02
C ALA A 300 7.09 14.75 6.67
N PRO A 301 5.89 14.14 6.56
CA PRO A 301 5.37 13.67 5.27
C PRO A 301 5.12 14.78 4.24
N VAL A 302 4.88 16.03 4.67
CA VAL A 302 4.79 17.19 3.77
C VAL A 302 6.16 17.55 3.22
N ASP A 303 7.20 17.51 4.06
CA ASP A 303 8.58 17.76 3.68
C ASP A 303 9.13 16.67 2.75
N ASP A 304 8.82 15.40 3.03
CA ASP A 304 9.16 14.27 2.17
C ASP A 304 8.59 14.48 0.75
N TYR A 305 7.32 14.94 0.66
CA TYR A 305 6.70 15.26 -0.62
C TYR A 305 7.38 16.43 -1.34
N LEU A 306 7.62 17.55 -0.63
CA LEU A 306 8.23 18.74 -1.22
C LEU A 306 9.68 18.47 -1.67
N LEU A 307 10.38 17.55 -0.99
CA LEU A 307 11.71 17.08 -1.37
C LEU A 307 11.71 16.37 -2.73
N VAL A 308 10.77 15.44 -2.96
CA VAL A 308 10.80 14.56 -4.15
C VAL A 308 10.01 15.09 -5.34
N CYS A 309 9.00 15.93 -5.11
CA CYS A 309 8.08 16.37 -6.16
C CYS A 309 8.76 17.05 -7.36
N PRO A 310 9.79 17.92 -7.20
CA PRO A 310 10.48 18.52 -8.34
C PRO A 310 11.13 17.46 -9.25
N GLY A 311 11.82 16.47 -8.65
CA GLY A 311 12.46 15.37 -9.39
C GLY A 311 11.44 14.49 -10.12
N ILE A 312 10.31 14.19 -9.48
CA ILE A 312 9.20 13.46 -10.13
C ILE A 312 8.69 14.25 -11.33
N ALA A 313 8.41 15.55 -11.17
CA ALA A 313 7.86 16.37 -12.25
C ALA A 313 8.84 16.49 -13.42
N ASP A 314 10.14 16.61 -13.17
CA ASP A 314 11.17 16.63 -14.20
C ASP A 314 11.28 15.28 -14.90
N SER A 315 11.20 14.16 -14.16
CA SER A 315 11.24 12.81 -14.75
C SER A 315 10.07 12.51 -15.69
N TRP A 316 8.95 13.22 -15.53
CA TRP A 316 7.76 13.06 -16.37
C TRP A 316 7.68 14.08 -17.49
N ASP A 317 8.49 15.14 -17.50
CA ASP A 317 8.38 16.20 -18.49
C ASP A 317 9.21 15.89 -19.75
N PRO A 318 8.58 15.70 -20.93
CA PRO A 318 9.30 15.44 -22.17
C PRO A 318 10.26 16.56 -22.58
N GLY A 319 10.06 17.78 -22.06
CA GLY A 319 10.90 18.94 -22.34
C GLY A 319 11.99 19.23 -21.28
N ALA A 320 12.08 18.43 -20.21
CA ALA A 320 13.11 18.63 -19.20
C ALA A 320 14.49 18.20 -19.72
N PRO A 321 15.58 18.91 -19.35
CA PRO A 321 16.93 18.49 -19.68
C PRO A 321 17.18 17.08 -19.10
N GLY A 322 17.57 16.14 -19.96
CA GLY A 322 17.66 14.73 -19.61
C GLY A 322 18.61 14.41 -18.45
N GLY A 323 18.17 13.53 -17.56
CA GLY A 323 18.96 13.02 -16.43
C GLY A 323 18.29 11.91 -15.60
N GLY A 324 17.01 11.60 -15.83
CA GLY A 324 16.27 10.54 -15.13
C GLY A 324 16.09 9.25 -15.94
N HIS A 325 15.62 8.19 -15.27
CA HIS A 325 15.22 6.93 -15.91
C HIS A 325 14.15 7.18 -16.99
N ARG A 326 14.31 6.55 -18.14
CA ARG A 326 13.32 6.65 -19.23
C ARG A 326 12.00 6.03 -18.77
N LEU A 327 10.91 6.77 -18.91
CA LEU A 327 9.57 6.24 -18.65
C LEU A 327 9.31 4.97 -19.48
N PRO A 328 8.67 3.94 -18.90
CA PRO A 328 8.25 2.75 -19.64
C PRO A 328 7.18 3.12 -20.69
N PRO A 329 6.85 2.23 -21.64
CA PRO A 329 5.83 2.49 -22.65
C PRO A 329 4.52 3.02 -22.05
N LEU A 330 4.01 4.16 -22.53
CA LEU A 330 2.86 4.82 -21.91
C LEU A 330 1.57 4.44 -22.65
N GLY A 331 0.64 3.81 -21.91
CA GLY A 331 -0.75 3.60 -22.32
C GLY A 331 -1.71 4.57 -21.61
N THR A 332 -2.98 4.56 -21.99
CA THR A 332 -4.02 5.41 -21.35
C THR A 332 -4.13 5.15 -19.85
N ALA A 333 -4.14 3.89 -19.41
CA ALA A 333 -4.20 3.52 -18.00
C ALA A 333 -3.01 4.08 -17.20
N ARG A 334 -1.78 3.91 -17.70
CA ARG A 334 -0.58 4.43 -17.04
C ARG A 334 -0.56 5.95 -16.94
N LEU A 335 -0.92 6.67 -18.01
CA LEU A 335 -1.03 8.14 -17.95
C LEU A 335 -2.10 8.60 -16.98
N THR A 336 -3.22 7.88 -16.90
CA THR A 336 -4.27 8.11 -15.91
C THR A 336 -3.72 7.92 -14.50
N ALA A 337 -3.01 6.82 -14.24
CA ALA A 337 -2.39 6.52 -12.94
C ALA A 337 -1.36 7.58 -12.53
N LEU A 338 -0.53 8.08 -13.45
CA LEU A 338 0.40 9.18 -13.17
C LEU A 338 -0.33 10.47 -12.77
N GLY A 339 -1.40 10.82 -13.50
CA GLY A 339 -2.23 11.98 -13.17
C GLY A 339 -2.90 11.84 -11.79
N ILE A 340 -3.46 10.66 -11.51
CA ILE A 340 -4.05 10.35 -10.20
C ILE A 340 -3.01 10.48 -9.09
N SER A 341 -1.83 9.91 -9.29
CA SER A 341 -0.76 9.87 -8.29
C SER A 341 -0.17 11.26 -8.02
N GLY A 342 0.02 12.07 -9.07
CA GLY A 342 0.48 13.44 -8.89
C GLY A 342 -0.49 14.29 -8.08
N ARG A 343 -1.80 14.16 -8.32
CA ARG A 343 -2.86 14.80 -7.52
C ARG A 343 -2.93 14.25 -6.10
N ARG A 344 -2.69 12.96 -5.90
CA ARG A 344 -2.75 12.25 -4.60
C ARG A 344 -1.77 12.87 -3.62
N LEU A 345 -0.54 13.07 -4.06
CA LEU A 345 0.53 13.62 -3.22
C LEU A 345 0.18 15.03 -2.71
N ALA A 346 -0.32 15.90 -3.60
CA ALA A 346 -0.74 17.25 -3.23
C ALA A 346 -1.91 17.27 -2.23
N LEU A 347 -2.93 16.42 -2.45
CA LEU A 347 -4.09 16.30 -1.56
C LEU A 347 -3.72 15.75 -0.18
N ARG A 348 -2.87 14.73 -0.12
CA ARG A 348 -2.35 14.18 1.15
C ARG A 348 -1.59 15.24 1.94
N ALA A 349 -0.69 15.99 1.29
CA ALA A 349 0.05 17.07 1.91
C ALA A 349 -0.88 18.20 2.41
N ALA A 350 -1.85 18.64 1.60
CA ALA A 350 -2.84 19.64 2.02
C ALA A 350 -3.70 19.16 3.20
N GLY A 351 -4.08 17.89 3.23
CA GLY A 351 -4.82 17.28 4.34
C GLY A 351 -4.06 17.32 5.66
N LEU A 352 -2.78 16.97 5.64
CA LEU A 352 -1.89 17.05 6.80
C LEU A 352 -1.74 18.50 7.30
N LEU A 353 -1.53 19.45 6.39
CA LEU A 353 -1.48 20.88 6.72
C LEU A 353 -2.82 21.38 7.26
N HIS A 354 -3.94 20.91 6.72
CA HIS A 354 -5.27 21.25 7.20
C HIS A 354 -5.48 20.81 8.65
N GLN A 355 -5.09 19.57 9.00
CA GLN A 355 -5.13 19.11 10.40
C GLN A 355 -4.25 19.98 11.31
N LEU A 356 -3.02 20.25 10.87
CA LEU A 356 -2.06 21.05 11.63
C LEU A 356 -2.59 22.47 11.90
N VAL A 357 -3.12 23.13 10.88
CA VAL A 357 -3.70 24.47 10.99
C VAL A 357 -4.96 24.48 11.86
N THR A 358 -5.79 23.45 11.75
CA THR A 358 -7.00 23.31 12.58
C THR A 358 -6.65 23.19 14.06
N ALA A 359 -5.60 22.42 14.39
CA ALA A 359 -5.12 22.25 15.76
C ALA A 359 -4.48 23.52 16.34
N ALA A 360 -3.90 24.39 15.49
CA ALA A 360 -3.15 25.58 15.90
C ALA A 360 -4.02 26.79 16.36
N ALA A 361 -5.34 26.78 16.12
CA ALA A 361 -6.31 27.83 16.50
C ALA A 361 -5.98 29.28 15.96
N PRO A 362 -6.76 30.35 16.26
CA PRO A 362 -7.34 31.27 15.26
C PRO A 362 -6.36 32.17 14.47
N GLY A 363 -5.05 32.13 14.73
CA GLY A 363 -4.05 32.92 14.00
C GLY A 363 -3.85 32.52 12.54
N LEU A 364 -4.49 31.44 12.07
CA LEU A 364 -4.31 30.86 10.74
C LEU A 364 -5.61 30.76 9.91
N THR A 365 -6.70 31.44 10.28
CA THR A 365 -7.99 31.34 9.57
C THR A 365 -7.89 31.61 8.06
N GLY A 366 -7.06 32.58 7.64
CA GLY A 366 -6.83 32.84 6.22
C GLY A 366 -6.10 31.71 5.49
N VAL A 367 -5.19 31.01 6.17
CA VAL A 367 -4.49 29.83 5.63
C VAL A 367 -5.44 28.64 5.55
N LEU A 368 -6.29 28.45 6.57
CA LEU A 368 -7.29 27.39 6.58
C LEU A 368 -8.27 27.55 5.41
N ALA A 369 -8.77 28.77 5.18
CA ALA A 369 -9.65 29.04 4.04
C ALA A 369 -8.96 28.85 2.67
N ASP A 370 -7.64 29.09 2.58
CA ASP A 370 -6.86 28.76 1.38
C ASP A 370 -6.75 27.25 1.17
N LEU A 371 -6.49 26.49 2.24
CA LEU A 371 -6.43 25.03 2.20
C LEU A 371 -7.77 24.41 1.84
N ASP A 372 -8.87 24.89 2.39
CA ASP A 372 -10.23 24.42 2.05
C ASP A 372 -10.51 24.58 0.56
N ARG A 373 -10.23 25.75 -0.01
CA ARG A 373 -10.42 26.00 -1.46
C ARG A 373 -9.56 25.06 -2.31
N LEU A 374 -8.32 24.80 -1.91
CA LEU A 374 -7.44 23.89 -2.63
C LEU A 374 -7.94 22.45 -2.55
N LEU A 375 -8.28 21.97 -1.36
CA LEU A 375 -8.85 20.64 -1.14
C LEU A 375 -10.12 20.44 -1.97
N ASP A 376 -11.04 21.41 -1.97
CA ASP A 376 -12.28 21.33 -2.74
C ASP A 376 -12.01 21.27 -4.26
N ALA A 377 -11.14 22.16 -4.77
CA ALA A 377 -10.80 22.19 -6.19
C ALA A 377 -10.10 20.90 -6.65
N TRP A 378 -9.17 20.39 -5.85
CA TRP A 378 -8.41 19.17 -6.14
C TRP A 378 -9.25 17.90 -5.98
N CYS A 379 -10.17 17.86 -5.02
CA CYS A 379 -11.15 16.77 -4.91
C CYS A 379 -12.12 16.77 -6.10
N ALA A 380 -12.59 17.95 -6.53
CA ALA A 380 -13.47 18.07 -7.70
C ALA A 380 -12.80 17.55 -8.98
N GLU A 381 -11.48 17.68 -9.11
CA GLU A 381 -10.73 17.08 -10.21
C GLU A 381 -10.84 15.55 -10.22
N TYR A 382 -10.68 14.87 -9.08
CA TYR A 382 -10.94 13.42 -8.97
C TYR A 382 -12.37 13.04 -9.36
N GLU A 383 -13.37 13.81 -8.94
CA GLU A 383 -14.77 13.51 -9.21
C GLU A 383 -15.17 13.76 -10.67
N HIS A 384 -14.63 14.80 -11.31
CA HIS A 384 -15.04 15.26 -12.63
C HIS A 384 -14.14 14.79 -13.76
N VAL A 385 -12.82 14.81 -13.57
CA VAL A 385 -11.83 14.40 -14.58
C VAL A 385 -11.65 12.89 -14.53
N TYR A 386 -11.33 12.36 -13.35
CA TYR A 386 -11.05 10.93 -13.18
C TYR A 386 -12.31 10.10 -12.94
N ARG A 387 -13.47 10.75 -12.72
CA ARG A 387 -14.75 10.07 -12.43
C ARG A 387 -14.63 9.08 -11.26
N ALA A 388 -13.83 9.43 -10.25
CA ALA A 388 -13.62 8.61 -9.07
C ALA A 388 -14.95 8.35 -8.35
N ARG A 389 -15.22 7.07 -8.00
CA ARG A 389 -16.45 6.65 -7.32
C ARG A 389 -16.15 5.80 -6.10
N TRP A 390 -16.80 6.12 -4.98
CA TRP A 390 -16.67 5.35 -3.76
C TRP A 390 -17.08 3.88 -3.98
N ILE A 391 -16.19 2.96 -3.62
CA ILE A 391 -16.48 1.54 -3.58
C ILE A 391 -16.93 1.22 -2.15
N PRO A 392 -18.12 0.65 -1.93
CA PRO A 392 -18.57 0.31 -0.58
C PRO A 392 -17.56 -0.56 0.16
N VAL A 393 -17.30 -0.27 1.44
CA VAL A 393 -16.32 -1.00 2.27
C VAL A 393 -16.51 -2.51 2.19
N ALA A 394 -17.76 -3.00 2.19
CA ALA A 394 -18.06 -4.43 2.06
C ALA A 394 -17.51 -5.05 0.75
N ARG A 395 -17.51 -4.31 -0.37
CA ARG A 395 -16.92 -4.78 -1.64
C ARG A 395 -15.39 -4.73 -1.61
N GLN A 396 -14.81 -3.72 -0.97
CA GLN A 396 -13.35 -3.66 -0.78
C GLN A 396 -12.86 -4.86 0.06
N VAL A 397 -13.58 -5.17 1.14
CA VAL A 397 -13.35 -6.34 2.00
C VAL A 397 -13.49 -7.65 1.22
N GLU A 398 -14.56 -7.82 0.45
CA GLU A 398 -14.78 -9.04 -0.35
C GLU A 398 -13.70 -9.20 -1.43
N TYR A 399 -13.26 -8.10 -2.05
CA TYR A 399 -12.18 -8.09 -3.03
C TYR A 399 -10.87 -8.59 -2.41
N GLN A 400 -10.40 -7.98 -1.32
CA GLN A 400 -9.16 -8.43 -0.66
C GLN A 400 -9.28 -9.87 -0.17
N THR A 401 -10.44 -10.25 0.38
CA THR A 401 -10.68 -11.62 0.85
C THR A 401 -10.59 -12.64 -0.29
N GLY A 402 -11.23 -12.36 -1.42
CA GLY A 402 -11.18 -13.23 -2.60
C GLY A 402 -9.76 -13.36 -3.15
N VAL A 403 -9.00 -12.26 -3.21
CA VAL A 403 -7.61 -12.26 -3.68
C VAL A 403 -6.70 -13.05 -2.72
N VAL A 404 -6.81 -12.85 -1.41
CA VAL A 404 -6.04 -13.60 -0.40
C VAL A 404 -6.31 -15.11 -0.48
N LEU A 405 -7.57 -15.51 -0.64
CA LEU A 405 -7.91 -16.92 -0.81
C LEU A 405 -7.33 -17.50 -2.11
N ALA A 406 -7.42 -16.76 -3.23
CA ALA A 406 -6.82 -17.18 -4.49
C ALA A 406 -5.30 -17.33 -4.41
N LEU A 407 -4.62 -16.42 -3.70
CA LEU A 407 -3.18 -16.49 -3.44
C LEU A 407 -2.82 -17.73 -2.61
N ALA A 408 -3.58 -18.00 -1.54
CA ALA A 408 -3.36 -19.15 -0.67
C ALA A 408 -3.53 -20.49 -1.39
N ASP A 409 -4.54 -20.60 -2.27
CA ASP A 409 -4.74 -21.77 -3.12
C ASP A 409 -3.53 -22.00 -4.04
N LEU A 410 -3.10 -20.97 -4.77
CA LEU A 410 -1.97 -21.04 -5.71
C LEU A 410 -0.64 -21.36 -5.01
N ALA A 411 -0.38 -20.73 -3.86
CA ALA A 411 0.81 -21.02 -3.05
C ALA A 411 0.78 -22.45 -2.49
N GLY A 412 -0.41 -23.01 -2.25
CA GLY A 412 -0.60 -24.36 -1.76
C GLY A 412 -0.38 -25.47 -2.79
N GLU A 413 -0.61 -25.18 -4.08
CA GLU A 413 -0.41 -26.08 -5.22
C GLU A 413 1.05 -26.12 -5.70
N GLY A 414 1.83 -25.05 -5.45
CA GLY A 414 3.19 -24.85 -5.97
C GLY A 414 4.37 -25.18 -5.04
N GLY A 415 4.13 -25.67 -3.81
CA GLY A 415 5.21 -25.98 -2.86
C GLY A 415 6.17 -27.08 -3.37
N PRO A 416 7.48 -27.04 -3.06
CA PRO A 416 8.41 -28.08 -3.46
C PRO A 416 7.96 -29.43 -2.90
N ARG A 417 7.62 -30.37 -3.79
CA ARG A 417 7.49 -31.78 -3.42
C ARG A 417 8.81 -32.21 -2.77
N PRO A 418 8.79 -32.88 -1.60
CA PRO A 418 10.02 -33.41 -1.02
C PRO A 418 10.66 -34.32 -2.07
N ALA A 419 11.87 -33.97 -2.49
CA ALA A 419 12.58 -34.71 -3.51
C ALA A 419 12.78 -36.14 -3.02
N GLY A 420 12.01 -37.07 -3.58
CA GLY A 420 12.30 -38.49 -3.50
C GLY A 420 13.71 -38.69 -4.03
N THR A 421 14.52 -39.42 -3.26
CA THR A 421 15.91 -39.77 -3.53
C THR A 421 16.11 -40.24 -4.98
N ALA A 422 16.52 -39.33 -5.86
CA ALA A 422 16.91 -39.66 -7.23
C ALA A 422 18.44 -39.57 -7.33
N ARG A 423 19.03 -40.71 -7.66
CA ARG A 423 20.46 -40.95 -7.86
C ARG A 423 21.10 -39.96 -8.82
N ALA A 424 22.31 -39.52 -8.47
CA ALA A 424 23.20 -38.73 -9.30
C ALA A 424 23.49 -39.39 -10.65
N VAL A 425 23.49 -38.59 -11.72
CA VAL A 425 24.14 -38.88 -13.01
C VAL A 425 24.87 -37.60 -13.47
N PRO A 426 26.10 -37.68 -14.01
CA PRO A 426 27.05 -36.57 -14.02
C PRO A 426 26.95 -35.62 -15.21
N SER A 427 27.62 -34.48 -15.03
CA SER A 427 27.69 -33.30 -15.87
C SER A 427 28.16 -33.55 -17.31
N CYS A 428 27.60 -32.77 -18.23
CA CYS A 428 28.21 -32.51 -19.53
C CYS A 428 28.37 -30.98 -19.69
N ARG A 429 29.62 -30.56 -19.91
CA ARG A 429 30.03 -29.18 -20.20
C ARG A 429 29.54 -28.78 -21.59
N ALA A 430 29.06 -27.55 -21.74
CA ALA A 430 29.11 -26.82 -22.99
C ALA A 430 29.36 -25.33 -22.70
N THR A 431 30.45 -24.84 -23.28
CA THR A 431 30.98 -23.49 -23.31
C THR A 431 30.26 -22.58 -24.31
N ALA A 432 30.66 -21.30 -24.28
CA ALA A 432 30.39 -20.22 -25.24
C ALA A 432 29.05 -19.49 -25.08
N ASP A 433 28.93 -18.18 -25.30
CA ASP A 433 29.86 -17.05 -25.33
C ASP A 433 28.95 -15.81 -25.35
N VAL A 434 29.39 -14.72 -24.74
CA VAL A 434 28.74 -13.40 -24.81
C VAL A 434 29.14 -12.74 -26.14
N PRO A 435 28.27 -11.92 -26.74
CA PRO A 435 28.74 -10.55 -26.98
C PRO A 435 27.69 -9.47 -26.66
N PHE A 436 28.25 -8.39 -26.13
CA PHE A 436 27.68 -7.05 -26.02
C PHE A 436 27.33 -6.48 -27.40
N GLU A 437 26.16 -5.85 -27.49
CA GLU A 437 25.96 -4.50 -28.06
C GLU A 437 24.89 -3.78 -27.24
#